data_AF-K9GFW5-F1
#
_entry.id   AF-K9GFW5-F1
#
_cell.length_a   1.000
_cell.length_b   1.000
_cell.length_c   1.000
_cell.angle_alpha   90.00
_cell.angle_beta   90.00
_cell.angle_gamma   90.00
#
_symmetry.space_group_name_H-M   'P 1'
#
loop_
_entity.id
_entity.type
_entity.pdbx_description
1 polymer ?
#
loop_
_entity_poly.entity_id
_entity_poly.type
_entity_poly.pdbx_seq_one_letter_code
_entity_poly.pdbx_strand_id
1 'polypeptide(L)' 'MIPQIFYPANPDELLAHRYQLLVKVGWGISSTVWLARDTRG' A
#
# COMPACT_ATOMS: atom_id res chain seq x y z
N MET A 1 -14.58 -12.78 -16.83
CA MET A 1 -13.55 -12.53 -15.80
C MET A 1 -13.38 -11.03 -15.67
N ILE A 2 -13.56 -10.47 -14.49
CA ILE A 2 -13.23 -9.05 -14.24
C ILE A 2 -11.71 -9.00 -14.07
N PRO A 3 -10.95 -8.23 -14.87
CA PRO A 3 -9.53 -8.04 -14.57
C PRO A 3 -9.45 -7.45 -13.16
N GLN A 4 -8.78 -8.15 -12.25
CA GLN A 4 -8.51 -7.61 -10.91
C GLN A 4 -7.62 -6.38 -11.10
N ILE A 5 -8.22 -5.20 -11.04
CA ILE A 5 -7.51 -3.93 -10.88
C ILE A 5 -7.02 -3.89 -9.43
N PHE A 6 -6.12 -4.82 -9.10
CA PHE A 6 -5.48 -4.88 -7.80
C PHE A 6 -4.13 -4.20 -7.91
N TYR A 7 -3.90 -3.21 -7.05
CA TYR A 7 -2.60 -2.57 -6.94
C TYR A 7 -1.66 -3.46 -6.11
N PRO A 8 -0.60 -4.05 -6.70
CA PRO A 8 0.29 -4.93 -5.97
C PRO A 8 1.28 -4.12 -5.11
N ALA A 9 0.81 -3.66 -3.95
CA ALA A 9 1.63 -2.95 -2.97
C ALA A 9 2.66 -3.87 -2.29
N ASN A 10 3.89 -3.38 -2.12
CA ASN A 10 4.99 -4.12 -1.50
C ASN A 10 5.59 -3.38 -0.28
N PRO A 11 6.20 -4.09 0.68
CA PRO A 11 7.03 -3.45 1.69
C PRO A 11 8.16 -2.63 1.04
N ASP A 12 8.55 -1.54 1.69
CA ASP A 12 9.54 -0.55 1.23
C ASP A 12 9.17 0.24 -0.03
N GLU A 13 8.00 0.01 -0.61
CA GLU A 13 7.49 0.78 -1.72
C GLU A 13 7.18 2.22 -1.31
N LEU A 14 7.61 3.19 -2.14
CA LEU A 14 7.34 4.61 -1.94
C LEU A 14 6.08 5.05 -2.69
N LEU A 15 4.96 5.08 -1.98
CA LEU A 15 3.70 5.59 -2.52
C LEU A 15 3.68 7.13 -2.55
N ALA A 16 3.17 7.67 -3.66
CA ALA A 16 3.03 9.10 -3.89
C ALA A 16 4.31 9.92 -3.63
N HIS A 17 5.49 9.30 -3.78
CA HIS A 17 6.79 9.93 -3.50
C HIS A 17 6.90 10.51 -2.07
N ARG A 18 6.22 9.90 -1.10
CA ARG A 18 6.17 10.39 0.29
C ARG A 18 5.98 9.30 1.35
N TYR A 19 5.19 8.28 1.07
CA TYR A 19 4.84 7.29 2.08
C TYR A 19 5.54 5.98 1.80
N GLN A 20 6.53 5.63 2.63
CA GLN A 20 7.19 4.32 2.54
C GLN A 20 6.33 3.29 3.26
N LEU A 21 5.88 2.27 2.53
CA LEU A 21 5.12 1.16 3.09
C LEU A 21 6.01 0.30 4.00
N LEU A 22 5.57 0.03 5.22
CA LEU A 22 6.33 -0.78 6.18
C LEU A 22 5.75 -2.19 6.29
N VAL A 23 4.48 -2.28 6.65
CA VAL A 23 3.80 -3.56 6.87
C VAL A 23 2.32 -3.44 6.54
N LYS A 24 1.76 -4.49 5.94
CA LYS A 24 0.32 -4.61 5.73
C LYS A 24 -0.36 -4.90 7.06
N VAL A 25 -1.31 -4.05 7.44
CA VAL A 25 -2.05 -4.18 8.71
C VAL A 25 -3.46 -4.72 8.54
N GLY A 26 -3.97 -4.75 7.30
CA GLY A 26 -5.31 -5.28 7.04
C GLY A 26 -5.69 -5.31 5.56
N TRP A 27 -6.89 -5.80 5.29
CA TRP A 27 -7.50 -5.83 3.97
C TRP A 27 -9.04 -5.82 4.08
N GLY A 28 -9.68 -5.31 3.03
CA GLY A 28 -11.13 -5.39 2.79
C GLY A 28 -11.42 -6.03 1.44
N ILE A 29 -12.68 -6.03 1.02
CA ILE A 29 -13.13 -6.70 -0.22
C ILE A 29 -12.36 -6.23 -1.46
N SER A 30 -11.97 -4.96 -1.52
CA SER A 30 -11.28 -4.34 -2.65
C SER A 30 -10.09 -3.46 -2.24
N SER A 31 -9.56 -3.62 -1.03
CA SER A 31 -8.54 -2.70 -0.50
C SER A 31 -7.55 -3.38 0.44
N THR A 32 -6.36 -2.81 0.54
CA THR A 32 -5.35 -3.18 1.54
C THR A 32 -5.02 -1.97 2.39
N VAL A 33 -4.84 -2.18 3.69
CA VAL A 33 -4.43 -1.14 4.63
C VAL A 33 -2.99 -1.40 5.05
N TRP A 34 -2.16 -0.36 5.01
CA TRP A 34 -0.75 -0.42 5.32
C TRP A 34 -0.37 0.59 6.39
N LEU A 35 0.53 0.18 7.29
CA LEU A 35 1.31 1.11 8.08
C LEU A 35 2.43 1.67 7.18
N ALA A 36 2.53 2.98 7.11
CA ALA A 36 3.52 3.67 6.30
C ALA A 36 4.24 4.75 7.11
N ARG A 37 5.50 4.99 6.78
CA ARG A 37 6.29 6.12 7.29
C ARG A 37 6.21 7.29 6.32
N ASP A 38 5.98 8.49 6.83
CA ASP A 38 6.17 9.73 6.05
C ASP A 38 7.67 10.01 5.89
N THR A 39 8.15 10.12 4.66
CA THR A 39 9.56 10.39 4.36
C THR A 39 9.91 11.88 4.33
N ARG A 40 8.90 12.75 4.44
CA ARG A 40 9.07 14.21 4.49
C ARG A 40 8.79 14.81 5.88
N GLY A 41 8.53 13.95 6.87
CA GLY A 41 8.34 14.34 8.27
C GLY A 41 9.65 14.71 8.96
#